data_AF-A0A4Y8L7E9-F1
#
_entry.id   AF-A0A4Y8L7E9-F1
#
_cell.length_a   1.000
_cell.length_b   1.000
_cell.length_c   1.000
_cell.angle_alpha   90.00
_cell.angle_beta   90.00
_cell.angle_gamma   90.00
#
_symmetry.space_group_name_H-M   'P 1'
#
loop_
_entity.id
_entity.type
_entity.pdbx_description
1 polymer ?
#
loop_
_entity_poly.entity_id
_entity_poly.type
_entity_poly.pdbx_seq_one_letter_code
_entity_poly.pdbx_strand_id
1 'polypeptide(L)'
;MRLWSIHPKYLDPAGLNACWREGLLAKHVLEGKTKGYTNHPQLQRFRNSSDPILYINAYLTCVYREAKRRGYSYNPEKIMLIDSIPPIAVTSGQIVYEQKHLIDKLKIRNPEFLLNIGQNPDCQTLVHPLFHVIEGDIEEWEVIR
;
A
#
# COMPACT_ATOMS: atom_id res chain seq x y z
N MET A 1 -11.32 1.46 -1.33
CA MET A 1 -10.12 1.04 -0.61
C MET A 1 -9.07 0.61 -1.61
N ARG A 2 -7.89 1.22 -1.56
CA ARG A 2 -6.71 0.87 -2.34
C ARG A 2 -5.51 0.89 -1.39
N LEU A 3 -4.97 -0.28 -1.13
CA LEU A 3 -3.68 -0.43 -0.46
C LEU A 3 -2.69 -0.93 -1.51
N TRP A 4 -1.59 -0.21 -1.61
CA TRP A 4 -0.57 -0.37 -2.64
C TRP A 4 0.52 -1.33 -2.18
N SER A 5 0.92 -2.26 -3.06
CA SER A 5 2.11 -3.08 -2.94
C SER A 5 3.38 -2.36 -3.41
N ILE A 6 3.24 -1.24 -4.13
CA ILE A 6 4.33 -0.30 -4.42
C ILE A 6 4.71 0.54 -3.17
N HIS A 7 5.97 0.96 -3.09
CA HIS A 7 6.45 1.72 -1.94
C HIS A 7 5.72 3.07 -1.80
N PRO A 8 5.29 3.49 -0.58
CA PRO A 8 4.54 4.73 -0.37
C PRO A 8 5.30 6.00 -0.80
N LYS A 9 6.62 5.90 -1.04
CA LYS A 9 7.45 6.97 -1.62
C LYS A 9 6.92 7.52 -2.94
N TYR A 10 6.23 6.68 -3.71
CA TYR A 10 5.68 7.06 -5.02
C TYR A 10 4.28 7.67 -4.93
N LEU A 11 3.65 7.65 -3.75
CA LEU A 11 2.37 8.30 -3.55
C LEU A 11 2.59 9.81 -3.37
N ASP A 12 1.85 10.63 -4.10
CA ASP A 12 1.75 12.07 -3.87
C ASP A 12 1.07 12.37 -2.52
N PRO A 13 1.07 13.62 -2.02
CA PRO A 13 0.44 13.97 -0.74
C PRO A 13 -1.00 13.47 -0.60
N ALA A 14 -1.82 13.62 -1.65
CA ALA A 14 -3.20 13.16 -1.66
C ALA A 14 -3.29 11.62 -1.63
N GLY A 15 -2.46 10.92 -2.41
CA GLY A 15 -2.39 9.46 -2.45
C GLY A 15 -1.93 8.86 -1.14
N LEU A 16 -0.94 9.47 -0.48
CA LEU A 16 -0.43 9.01 0.82
C LEU A 16 -1.49 9.16 1.92
N ASN A 17 -2.18 10.30 1.97
CA ASN A 17 -3.30 10.53 2.90
C ASN A 17 -4.46 9.56 2.66
N ALA A 18 -4.79 9.28 1.41
CA ALA A 18 -5.80 8.29 1.06
C ALA A 18 -5.37 6.89 1.52
N CYS A 19 -4.14 6.47 1.20
CA CYS A 19 -3.58 5.17 1.57
C CYS A 19 -3.60 4.95 3.10
N TRP A 20 -3.23 5.97 3.88
CA TRP A 20 -3.30 5.90 5.34
C TRP A 20 -4.72 5.67 5.86
N ARG A 21 -5.68 6.49 5.40
CA ARG A 21 -7.09 6.37 5.81
C ARG A 21 -7.70 5.03 5.41
N GLU A 22 -7.44 4.60 4.19
CA GLU A 22 -7.94 3.32 3.67
C GLU A 22 -7.27 2.12 4.36
N GLY A 23 -6.00 2.21 4.72
CA GLY A 23 -5.32 1.19 5.52
C GLY A 23 -5.84 1.11 6.96
N LEU A 24 -6.16 2.24 7.59
CA LEU A 24 -6.82 2.23 8.91
C LEU A 24 -8.22 1.59 8.85
N LEU A 25 -8.97 1.85 7.77
CA LEU A 25 -10.23 1.16 7.53
C LEU A 25 -10.00 -0.35 7.34
N ALA A 26 -8.99 -0.75 6.56
CA ALA A 26 -8.63 -2.16 6.38
C ALA A 26 -8.30 -2.84 7.71
N LYS A 27 -7.53 -2.17 8.58
CA LYS A 27 -7.25 -2.63 9.94
C LYS A 27 -8.53 -2.85 10.73
N HIS A 28 -9.45 -1.88 10.75
CA HIS A 28 -10.72 -2.03 11.46
C HIS A 28 -11.59 -3.15 10.90
N VAL A 29 -11.58 -3.39 9.59
CA VAL A 29 -12.26 -4.54 8.99
C VAL A 29 -11.66 -5.85 9.48
N LEU A 30 -10.33 -5.97 9.49
CA LEU A 30 -9.63 -7.17 9.96
C LEU A 30 -9.76 -7.39 11.47
N GLU A 31 -9.96 -6.32 12.25
CA GLU A 31 -10.30 -6.38 13.69
C GLU A 31 -11.78 -6.68 13.96
N GLY A 32 -12.63 -6.84 12.94
CA GLY A 32 -14.06 -7.08 13.10
C GLY A 32 -14.85 -5.87 13.63
N LYS A 33 -14.29 -4.65 13.57
CA LYS A 33 -14.90 -3.43 14.11
C LYS A 33 -15.86 -2.72 13.14
N THR A 34 -15.98 -3.21 11.90
CA THR A 34 -16.83 -2.61 10.86
C THR A 34 -18.09 -3.44 10.62
N LYS A 35 -19.28 -2.80 10.58
CA LYS A 35 -20.56 -3.47 10.28
C LYS A 35 -20.81 -3.70 8.78
N GLY A 36 -20.18 -2.91 7.91
CA GLY A 36 -20.30 -3.00 6.45
C GLY A 36 -18.95 -2.81 5.77
N TYR A 37 -18.88 -3.09 4.46
CA TYR A 37 -17.64 -3.03 3.68
C TYR A 37 -16.55 -3.99 4.18
N THR A 38 -16.95 -5.21 4.54
CA THR A 38 -16.06 -6.22 5.12
C THR A 38 -15.35 -7.06 4.06
N ASN A 39 -15.93 -7.28 2.89
CA ASN A 39 -15.41 -8.25 1.90
C ASN A 39 -14.57 -7.61 0.78
N HIS A 40 -13.79 -6.59 1.10
CA HIS A 40 -12.95 -5.97 0.08
C HIS A 40 -11.87 -6.95 -0.41
N PRO A 41 -11.75 -7.20 -1.74
CA PRO A 41 -10.83 -8.20 -2.28
C PRO A 41 -9.38 -8.02 -1.83
N GLN A 42 -8.87 -6.78 -1.79
CA GLN A 42 -7.51 -6.48 -1.33
C GLN A 42 -7.18 -6.92 0.10
N LEU A 43 -8.18 -7.26 0.93
CA LEU A 43 -7.94 -7.82 2.26
C LEU A 43 -7.50 -9.28 2.21
N GLN A 44 -7.73 -9.99 1.10
CA GLN A 44 -7.40 -11.41 0.95
C GLN A 44 -5.92 -11.70 1.21
N ARG A 45 -5.01 -10.87 0.69
CA ARG A 45 -3.56 -11.01 0.96
C ARG A 45 -3.19 -10.91 2.44
N PHE A 46 -3.95 -10.18 3.24
CA PHE A 46 -3.75 -10.13 4.69
C PHE A 46 -4.46 -11.29 5.40
N ARG A 47 -5.66 -11.65 4.97
CA ARG A 47 -6.42 -12.80 5.52
C ARG A 47 -5.71 -14.13 5.34
N ASN A 48 -4.99 -14.28 4.24
CA ASN A 48 -4.22 -15.48 3.93
C ASN A 48 -2.88 -15.54 4.68
N SER A 49 -2.53 -14.50 5.45
CA SER A 49 -1.34 -14.50 6.31
C SER A 49 -1.61 -15.20 7.63
N SER A 50 -0.54 -15.50 8.38
CA SER A 50 -0.65 -16.16 9.70
C SER A 50 -1.34 -15.29 10.77
N ASP A 51 -1.29 -13.97 10.64
CA ASP A 51 -1.94 -13.02 11.54
C ASP A 51 -2.36 -11.75 10.78
N PRO A 52 -3.60 -11.69 10.27
CA PRO A 52 -4.04 -10.57 9.44
C PRO A 52 -3.92 -9.21 10.13
N ILE A 53 -4.10 -9.15 11.46
CA ILE A 53 -4.03 -7.91 12.24
C ILE A 53 -2.57 -7.46 12.37
N LEU A 54 -1.63 -8.38 12.61
CA LEU A 54 -0.21 -8.05 12.67
C LEU A 54 0.29 -7.53 11.31
N TYR A 55 -0.07 -8.19 10.21
CA TYR A 55 0.39 -7.80 8.87
C TYR A 55 -0.17 -6.46 8.39
N ILE A 56 -1.43 -6.11 8.70
CA ILE A 56 -1.95 -4.77 8.36
C ILE A 56 -1.31 -3.67 9.20
N ASN A 57 -0.90 -3.96 10.43
CA ASN A 57 -0.11 -3.02 11.24
C ASN A 57 1.31 -2.84 10.68
N ALA A 58 1.95 -3.91 10.20
CA ALA A 58 3.24 -3.83 9.50
C ALA A 58 3.15 -3.00 8.21
N TYR A 59 2.07 -3.20 7.44
CA TYR A 59 1.74 -2.37 6.27
C TYR A 59 1.66 -0.89 6.65
N LEU A 60 0.82 -0.57 7.62
CA LEU A 60 0.61 0.80 8.07
C LEU A 60 1.86 1.42 8.70
N THR A 61 2.75 0.63 9.30
CA THR A 61 4.01 1.11 9.86
C THR A 61 4.90 1.72 8.77
N CYS A 62 5.00 1.10 7.60
CA CYS A 62 5.77 1.68 6.49
C CYS A 62 5.13 2.97 5.96
N VAL A 63 3.80 2.99 5.80
CA VAL A 63 3.05 4.20 5.40
C VAL A 63 3.28 5.34 6.41
N TYR A 64 3.20 5.04 7.70
CA TYR A 64 3.47 5.99 8.79
C TYR A 64 4.91 6.51 8.74
N ARG A 65 5.91 5.64 8.58
CA ARG A 65 7.32 6.02 8.48
C ARG A 65 7.58 6.95 7.30
N GLU A 66 6.99 6.66 6.15
CA GLU A 66 7.10 7.51 4.97
C GLU A 66 6.42 8.87 5.18
N ALA A 67 5.25 8.88 5.83
CA ALA A 67 4.56 10.12 6.18
C ALA A 67 5.38 10.97 7.17
N LYS A 68 5.92 10.36 8.22
CA LYS A 68 6.80 11.01 9.20
C LYS A 68 8.06 11.58 8.54
N ARG A 69 8.68 10.82 7.63
CA ARG A 69 9.87 11.26 6.85
C ARG A 69 9.61 12.53 6.04
N ARG A 70 8.38 12.71 5.55
CA ARG A 70 7.93 13.90 4.81
C ARG A 70 7.36 15.01 5.69
N GLY A 71 7.35 14.85 7.01
CA GLY A 71 6.84 15.85 7.95
C GLY A 71 5.33 15.82 8.20
N TYR A 72 4.62 14.74 7.83
CA TYR A 72 3.20 14.60 8.16
C TYR A 72 2.98 14.08 9.58
N SER A 73 1.93 14.58 10.24
CA SER A 73 1.56 14.25 11.62
C SER A 73 0.47 13.16 11.69
N TYR A 74 0.74 11.96 11.19
CA TYR A 74 -0.17 10.82 11.38
C TYR A 74 -0.13 10.36 12.84
N ASN A 75 -1.28 10.05 13.43
CA ASN A 75 -1.34 9.56 14.80
C ASN A 75 -0.83 8.10 14.86
N PRO A 76 0.33 7.83 15.51
CA PRO A 76 0.88 6.49 15.61
C PRO A 76 0.07 5.58 16.54
N GLU A 77 -0.69 6.11 17.50
CA GLU A 77 -1.51 5.32 18.45
C GLU A 77 -2.61 4.52 17.76
N LYS A 78 -2.93 4.84 16.51
CA LYS A 78 -3.91 4.11 15.70
C LYS A 78 -3.40 2.74 15.25
N ILE A 79 -2.09 2.51 15.34
CA ILE A 79 -1.41 1.31 14.84
C ILE A 79 -0.44 0.76 15.89
N MET A 80 -0.19 -0.53 15.81
CA MET A 80 0.97 -1.13 16.46
C MET A 80 2.16 -0.97 15.51
N LEU A 81 3.26 -0.39 15.99
CA LEU A 81 4.48 -0.27 15.18
C LEU A 81 5.17 -1.62 15.09
N ILE A 82 5.35 -2.12 13.87
CA ILE A 82 6.02 -3.39 13.59
C ILE A 82 7.32 -3.10 12.84
N ASP A 83 8.44 -3.51 13.43
CA ASP A 83 9.76 -3.26 12.83
C ASP A 83 10.07 -4.20 11.68
N SER A 84 9.78 -5.49 11.86
CA SER A 84 10.05 -6.54 10.87
C SER A 84 9.06 -7.69 11.03
N ILE A 85 8.70 -8.31 9.90
CA ILE A 85 7.85 -9.49 9.79
C ILE A 85 8.20 -10.20 8.47
N PRO A 86 8.03 -11.53 8.36
CA PRO A 86 8.18 -12.21 7.08
C PRO A 86 7.33 -11.55 5.98
N PRO A 87 7.88 -11.33 4.78
CA PRO A 87 7.14 -10.66 3.72
C PRO A 87 6.07 -11.55 3.09
N ILE A 88 4.99 -10.94 2.61
CA ILE A 88 3.96 -11.60 1.79
C ILE A 88 4.44 -11.61 0.33
N ALA A 89 4.18 -12.69 -0.41
CA ALA A 89 4.43 -12.69 -1.85
C ALA A 89 3.51 -11.69 -2.56
N VAL A 90 4.03 -11.02 -3.58
CA VAL A 90 3.23 -10.27 -4.55
C VAL A 90 3.73 -10.55 -5.95
N THR A 91 2.84 -10.74 -6.90
CA THR A 91 3.26 -11.02 -8.28
C THR A 91 3.86 -9.80 -8.99
N SER A 92 4.78 -10.06 -9.92
CA SER A 92 5.36 -9.05 -10.80
C SER A 92 4.28 -8.35 -11.65
N GLY A 93 3.29 -9.09 -12.14
CA GLY A 93 2.14 -8.56 -12.87
C GLY A 93 1.35 -7.52 -12.06
N GLN A 94 1.12 -7.77 -10.77
CA GLN A 94 0.47 -6.81 -9.89
C GLN A 94 1.30 -5.53 -9.71
N ILE A 95 2.61 -5.66 -9.55
CA ILE A 95 3.50 -4.50 -9.38
C ILE A 95 3.51 -3.62 -10.63
N VAL A 96 3.53 -4.22 -11.83
CA VAL A 96 3.43 -3.48 -13.10
C VAL A 96 2.07 -2.81 -13.24
N TYR A 97 0.98 -3.51 -12.91
CA TYR A 97 -0.38 -2.96 -12.95
C TYR A 97 -0.53 -1.75 -12.01
N GLU A 98 -0.07 -1.87 -10.77
CA GLU A 98 -0.11 -0.79 -9.79
C GLU A 98 0.69 0.44 -10.22
N GLN A 99 1.87 0.23 -10.80
CA GLN A 99 2.69 1.33 -11.31
C GLN A 99 1.97 2.11 -12.40
N LYS A 100 1.44 1.40 -13.41
CA LYS A 100 0.70 2.03 -14.49
C LYS A 100 -0.49 2.82 -13.94
N HIS A 101 -1.26 2.22 -13.04
CA HIS A 101 -2.42 2.86 -12.41
C HIS A 101 -2.05 4.10 -11.60
N LEU A 102 -0.94 4.06 -10.87
CA LEU A 102 -0.44 5.22 -10.13
C LEU A 102 -0.01 6.33 -11.09
N ILE A 103 0.79 6.00 -12.12
CA ILE A 103 1.28 6.96 -13.11
C ILE A 103 0.10 7.67 -13.78
N ASP A 104 -0.91 6.94 -14.22
CA ASP A 104 -2.06 7.52 -14.92
C ASP A 104 -2.87 8.44 -13.99
N LYS A 105 -3.01 8.08 -12.70
CA LYS A 105 -3.60 8.98 -11.70
C LYS A 105 -2.76 10.24 -11.46
N LEU A 106 -1.44 10.12 -11.41
CA LEU A 106 -0.54 11.25 -11.14
C LEU A 106 -0.45 12.20 -12.32
N LYS A 107 -0.45 11.72 -13.57
CA LYS A 107 -0.49 12.58 -14.77
C LYS A 107 -1.62 13.61 -14.73
N ILE A 108 -2.78 13.21 -14.21
CA ILE A 108 -3.97 14.06 -14.10
C ILE A 108 -3.92 14.89 -12.82
N ARG A 109 -3.65 14.25 -11.68
CA ARG A 109 -3.81 14.89 -10.36
C ARG A 109 -2.61 15.75 -9.96
N ASN A 110 -1.39 15.31 -10.26
CA ASN A 110 -0.16 15.93 -9.78
C ASN A 110 1.02 15.62 -10.72
N PRO A 111 1.05 16.19 -11.94
CA PRO A 111 2.09 15.92 -12.92
C PRO A 111 3.49 16.37 -12.47
N GLU A 112 3.59 17.45 -11.69
CA GLU A 112 4.87 17.91 -11.13
C GLU A 112 5.47 16.89 -10.16
N PHE A 113 4.65 16.28 -9.30
CA PHE A 113 5.11 15.21 -8.42
C PHE A 113 5.61 14.00 -9.23
N LEU A 114 4.90 13.63 -10.31
CA LEU A 114 5.32 12.55 -11.21
C LEU A 114 6.69 12.83 -11.84
N LEU A 115 6.92 14.06 -12.30
CA LEU A 115 8.23 14.46 -12.84
C LEU A 115 9.33 14.36 -11.78
N ASN A 116 9.06 14.81 -10.56
CA ASN A 116 10.04 14.76 -9.47
C ASN A 116 10.41 13.33 -9.05
N ILE A 117 9.47 12.38 -9.08
CA ILE A 117 9.77 10.96 -8.80
C ILE A 117 10.36 10.22 -10.01
N GLY A 118 10.10 10.70 -11.24
CA GLY A 118 10.50 10.09 -12.51
C GLY A 118 11.92 10.41 -12.99
N GLN A 119 12.63 11.33 -12.32
CA GLN A 119 14.04 11.67 -12.63
C GLN A 119 15.06 10.54 -12.30
N ASN A 120 14.62 9.31 -12.06
CA ASN A 120 15.50 8.17 -11.79
C ASN A 120 15.25 7.02 -12.79
N PRO A 121 15.85 7.08 -13.99
CA PRO A 121 15.52 6.22 -15.13
C PRO A 121 15.91 4.74 -14.97
N ASP A 122 16.76 4.37 -13.98
CA ASP A 122 17.30 3.01 -13.82
C ASP A 122 16.75 2.22 -12.60
N CYS A 123 15.82 2.79 -11.84
CA CYS A 123 15.41 2.15 -10.58
C CYS A 123 14.16 1.28 -10.79
N GLN A 124 14.32 -0.04 -10.71
CA GLN A 124 13.22 -0.96 -10.41
C GLN A 124 12.30 -0.30 -9.37
N THR A 125 11.01 -0.19 -9.68
CA THR A 125 10.06 0.41 -8.74
C THR A 125 10.15 -0.30 -7.41
N LEU A 126 10.52 0.47 -6.38
CA LEU A 126 10.62 -0.07 -5.04
C LEU A 126 9.24 -0.56 -4.60
N VAL A 127 9.20 -1.81 -4.15
CA VAL A 127 7.99 -2.38 -3.55
C VAL A 127 7.92 -1.99 -2.08
N HIS A 128 6.71 -2.01 -1.55
CA HIS A 128 6.50 -1.81 -0.13
C HIS A 128 7.21 -2.94 0.64
N PRO A 129 7.98 -2.66 1.72
CA PRO A 129 8.85 -3.65 2.39
C PRO A 129 8.15 -4.87 3.02
N LEU A 130 6.81 -4.87 2.99
CA LEU A 130 6.00 -6.00 3.45
C LEU A 130 5.92 -7.08 2.37
N PHE A 131 6.29 -6.76 1.13
CA PHE A 131 6.14 -7.65 0.01
C PHE A 131 7.48 -8.04 -0.59
N HIS A 132 7.55 -9.27 -1.07
CA HIS A 132 8.62 -9.73 -1.95
C HIS A 132 8.00 -10.13 -3.29
N VAL A 133 8.68 -9.78 -4.39
CA VAL A 133 8.14 -10.01 -5.73
C VAL A 133 8.41 -11.44 -6.15
N ILE A 134 7.36 -12.11 -6.64
CA ILE A 134 7.44 -13.40 -7.32
C ILE A 134 6.96 -13.25 -8.77
N GLU A 135 7.37 -14.16 -9.65
CA GLU A 135 6.85 -14.19 -11.01
C GLU A 135 5.36 -14.58 -10.99
N GLY A 136 4.53 -13.88 -11.76
CA GLY A 136 3.11 -14.19 -11.91
C GLY A 136 2.30 -13.06 -12.55
N ASP A 137 1.07 -13.38 -12.94
CA ASP A 137 0.09 -12.43 -13.48
C ASP A 137 -0.47 -11.50 -12.41
N ILE A 138 -1.41 -10.61 -12.76
CA ILE A 138 -2.11 -9.75 -11.81
C ILE A 138 -2.75 -10.60 -10.70
N GLU A 139 -2.66 -10.13 -9.45
CA GLU A 139 -3.19 -10.85 -8.30
C GLU A 139 -4.72 -11.03 -8.39
N GLU A 140 -5.23 -12.18 -7.98
CA GLU A 140 -6.67 -12.51 -8.05
C GLU A 140 -7.56 -11.54 -7.27
N TRP A 141 -7.01 -10.89 -6.24
CA TRP A 141 -7.72 -9.89 -5.45
C TRP A 141 -7.83 -8.53 -6.14
N GLU A 142 -7.14 -8.31 -7.25
CA GLU A 142 -7.21 -7.07 -8.00
C GLU A 142 -8.45 -7.07 -8.89
N VAL A 143 -9.39 -6.18 -8.57
CA VAL A 143 -10.58 -5.96 -9.41
C VAL A 143 -10.22 -4.97 -10.52
N ILE A 144 -9.90 -5.50 -11.68
CA ILE A 144 -9.69 -4.72 -12.91
C ILE A 144 -11.06 -4.16 -13.33
N ARG A 145 -11.14 -2.84 -13.53
CA ARG A 145 -12.34 -2.14 -14.00
C ARG A 145 -12.03 -1.36 -15.26
#